data_AF-A0A375CAF7-F1
#
_entry.id   AF-A0A375CAF7-F1
#
_cell.length_a   1.000
_cell.length_b   1.000
_cell.length_c   1.000
_cell.angle_alpha   90.00
_cell.angle_beta   90.00
_cell.angle_gamma   90.00
#
_symmetry.space_group_name_H-M   'P 1'
#
loop_
_entity.id
_entity.type
_entity.pdbx_description
1 polymer ?
#
loop_
_entity_poly.entity_id
_entity_poly.type
_entity_poly.pdbx_seq_one_letter_code
_entity_poly.pdbx_strand_id
1 'polypeptide(L)'
;MRVEKYLDAVIERHDLKSDSALARMLGVSQNTVSQYRTGKRTPDNEACLHIAQALEMSDPLPIIMAADMDRAERCGQRSLWEVFSRRMAQAAAPATLAVLVASVTNFVTPSAAQASTGADSVAKSMCYVKSRK
;
A
#
# COMPACT_ATOMS: atom_id res chain seq x y z
N MET A 1 -5.65 5.23 -12.05
CA MET A 1 -6.50 6.41 -11.79
C MET A 1 -5.59 7.61 -12.01
N ARG A 2 -5.96 8.57 -12.86
CA ARG A 2 -5.05 9.66 -13.26
C ARG A 2 -5.22 10.89 -12.39
N VAL A 3 -4.17 11.69 -12.26
CA VAL A 3 -4.17 12.95 -11.49
C VAL A 3 -5.24 13.93 -11.98
N GLU A 4 -5.52 13.95 -13.28
CA GLU A 4 -6.52 14.85 -13.91
C GLU A 4 -7.89 14.81 -13.21
N LYS A 5 -8.33 13.62 -12.77
CA LYS A 5 -9.62 13.44 -12.10
C LYS A 5 -9.71 14.17 -10.77
N TYR A 6 -8.60 14.27 -10.05
CA TYR A 6 -8.55 15.02 -8.80
C TYR A 6 -8.57 16.52 -9.06
N LEU A 7 -7.95 16.98 -10.15
CA LEU A 7 -8.02 18.39 -10.56
C LEU A 7 -9.45 18.77 -10.94
N ASP A 8 -10.16 17.89 -11.64
CA ASP A 8 -11.58 18.09 -11.98
C ASP A 8 -12.45 18.14 -10.72
N ALA A 9 -12.22 17.23 -9.76
CA ALA A 9 -12.94 17.22 -8.49
C ALA A 9 -12.71 18.50 -7.67
N VAL A 10 -11.50 19.08 -7.74
CA VAL A 10 -11.20 20.36 -7.10
C VAL A 10 -11.97 21.49 -7.78
N ILE A 11 -12.04 21.50 -9.11
CA ILE A 11 -12.81 22.49 -9.86
C ILE A 11 -14.28 22.43 -9.49
N GLU A 12 -14.86 21.23 -9.46
CA GLU A 12 -16.27 21.01 -9.15
C GLU A 12 -16.61 21.44 -7.72
N ARG A 13 -15.80 21.04 -6.74
CA ARG A 13 -16.02 21.39 -5.32
C ARG A 13 -15.97 22.89 -5.06
N HIS A 14 -15.09 23.61 -5.75
CA HIS A 14 -14.86 25.04 -5.52
C HIS A 14 -15.56 25.94 -6.56
N ASP A 15 -16.43 25.37 -7.41
CA ASP A 15 -17.14 26.07 -8.50
C ASP A 15 -16.20 26.93 -9.38
N LEU A 16 -15.03 26.37 -9.71
CA LEU A 16 -14.02 27.10 -10.47
C LEU A 16 -14.39 27.13 -11.96
N LYS A 17 -14.31 28.31 -12.57
CA LYS A 17 -14.67 28.49 -13.99
C LYS A 17 -13.52 28.21 -14.97
N SER A 18 -12.29 28.03 -14.47
CA SER A 18 -11.12 27.88 -15.31
C SER A 18 -9.93 27.24 -14.61
N ASP A 19 -9.04 26.66 -15.40
CA ASP A 19 -7.72 26.16 -15.00
C ASP A 19 -6.84 27.24 -14.40
N SER A 20 -7.01 28.49 -14.83
CA SER A 20 -6.30 29.62 -14.25
C SER A 20 -6.76 29.92 -12.83
N ALA A 21 -8.04 29.71 -12.50
CA ALA A 21 -8.53 29.80 -11.13
C ALA A 21 -8.02 28.64 -10.28
N LEU A 22 -8.02 27.42 -10.82
CA LEU A 22 -7.42 26.24 -10.17
C LEU A 22 -5.94 26.46 -9.87
N ALA A 23 -5.17 26.97 -10.84
CA ALA A 23 -3.75 27.24 -10.68
C ALA A 23 -3.47 28.24 -9.56
N ARG A 24 -4.24 29.34 -9.50
CA ARG A 24 -4.13 30.33 -8.42
C ARG A 24 -4.43 29.72 -7.05
N MET A 25 -5.46 28.87 -6.97
CA MET A 25 -5.85 28.22 -5.72
C MET A 25 -4.79 27.22 -5.23
N LEU A 26 -4.19 26.46 -6.14
CA LEU A 26 -3.13 25.50 -5.84
C LEU A 26 -1.73 26.16 -5.70
N GLY A 27 -1.61 27.48 -5.91
CA GLY A 27 -0.32 28.19 -5.82
C GLY A 27 0.67 27.84 -6.94
N VAL A 28 0.20 27.34 -8.09
CA VAL A 28 1.04 26.93 -9.22
C VAL A 28 0.76 27.77 -10.47
N SER A 29 1.63 27.69 -11.48
CA SER A 29 1.39 28.35 -12.77
C SER A 29 0.29 27.66 -13.57
N GLN A 30 -0.45 28.40 -14.40
CA GLN A 30 -1.46 27.81 -15.30
C GLN A 30 -0.84 26.79 -16.27
N ASN A 31 0.38 27.06 -16.76
CA ASN A 31 1.12 26.11 -17.61
C ASN A 31 1.38 24.80 -16.87
N THR A 32 1.68 24.86 -15.56
CA THR A 32 1.86 23.68 -14.71
C THR A 32 0.60 22.82 -14.69
N VAL A 33 -0.59 23.43 -14.48
CA VAL A 33 -1.88 22.72 -14.49
C VAL A 33 -2.16 22.08 -15.85
N SER A 34 -1.90 22.80 -16.95
CA SER A 34 -2.05 22.26 -18.31
C SER A 34 -1.13 21.05 -18.54
N GLN A 35 0.11 21.10 -18.03
CA GLN A 35 1.04 19.97 -18.11
C GLN A 35 0.60 18.79 -17.25
N TYR A 36 -0.02 19.01 -16.09
CA TYR A 36 -0.62 17.93 -15.29
C TYR A 36 -1.74 17.23 -16.06
N ARG A 37 -2.67 17.99 -16.64
CA ARG A 37 -3.79 17.44 -17.43
C ARG A 37 -3.36 16.65 -18.66
N THR A 38 -2.36 17.15 -19.37
CA THR A 38 -1.85 16.46 -20.57
C THR A 38 -0.93 15.29 -20.23
N GLY A 39 -0.64 15.07 -18.94
CA GLY A 39 0.38 14.11 -18.51
C GLY A 39 1.79 14.50 -18.96
N LYS A 40 2.04 15.74 -19.38
CA LYS A 40 3.38 16.26 -19.71
C LYS A 40 4.20 16.61 -18.47
N ARG A 41 3.60 16.68 -17.30
CA ARG A 41 4.25 16.78 -15.99
C ARG A 41 3.42 16.00 -14.98
N THR A 42 4.06 15.43 -13.97
CA THR A 42 3.36 14.87 -12.82
C THR A 42 3.50 15.83 -11.63
N PRO A 43 2.46 15.97 -10.79
CA PRO A 43 2.58 16.75 -9.57
C PRO A 43 3.64 16.15 -8.65
N ASP A 44 4.28 17.01 -7.88
CA ASP A 44 5.13 16.62 -6.76
C ASP A 44 4.27 16.38 -5.51
N ASN A 45 4.88 15.86 -4.46
CA ASN A 45 4.16 15.50 -3.23
C ASN A 45 3.49 16.73 -2.60
N GLU A 46 4.13 17.90 -2.64
CA GLU A 46 3.55 19.16 -2.14
C GLU A 46 2.28 19.54 -2.91
N ALA A 47 2.31 19.49 -4.26
CA ALA A 47 1.10 19.73 -5.04
C ALA A 47 0.01 18.68 -4.74
N CYS A 48 0.38 17.41 -4.56
CA CYS A 48 -0.58 16.37 -4.15
C CYS A 48 -1.23 16.67 -2.79
N LEU A 49 -0.46 17.17 -1.81
CA LEU A 49 -0.97 17.57 -0.49
C LEU A 49 -1.90 18.78 -0.60
N HIS A 50 -1.55 19.78 -1.41
CA HIS A 50 -2.44 20.92 -1.66
C HIS A 50 -3.76 20.50 -2.32
N ILE A 51 -3.74 19.55 -3.26
CA ILE A 51 -4.95 18.99 -3.86
C ILE A 51 -5.76 18.24 -2.80
N ALA A 52 -5.12 17.43 -1.95
CA ALA A 52 -5.79 16.72 -0.86
C ALA A 52 -6.49 17.69 0.12
N GLN A 53 -5.78 18.77 0.49
CA GLN A 53 -6.31 19.82 1.35
C GLN A 53 -7.50 20.53 0.69
N ALA A 54 -7.39 20.89 -0.60
CA ALA A 54 -8.49 21.49 -1.35
C ALA A 54 -9.70 20.55 -1.46
N LEU A 55 -9.48 19.24 -1.42
CA LEU A 55 -10.53 18.23 -1.42
C LEU A 55 -10.99 17.80 -0.02
N GLU A 56 -10.48 18.42 1.05
CA GLU A 56 -10.76 18.04 2.44
C GLU A 56 -10.58 16.53 2.69
N MET A 57 -9.62 15.91 2.00
CA MET A 57 -9.32 14.50 2.13
C MET A 57 -8.42 14.26 3.33
N SER A 58 -8.81 13.33 4.20
CA SER A 58 -7.98 12.93 5.35
C SER A 58 -6.74 12.15 4.94
N ASP A 59 -6.81 11.42 3.83
CA ASP A 59 -5.70 10.62 3.31
C ASP A 59 -5.25 11.13 1.93
N PRO A 60 -4.02 11.67 1.80
CA PRO A 60 -3.46 12.12 0.52
C PRO A 60 -2.86 10.99 -0.32
N LEU A 61 -2.67 9.79 0.24
CA LEU A 61 -2.01 8.67 -0.45
C LEU A 61 -2.64 8.31 -1.81
N PRO A 62 -3.96 8.33 -2.01
CA PRO A 62 -4.55 8.02 -3.30
C PRO A 62 -4.09 8.97 -4.42
N ILE A 63 -3.87 10.25 -4.10
CA ILE A 63 -3.43 11.27 -5.06
C ILE A 63 -1.95 11.10 -5.39
N ILE A 64 -1.13 10.86 -4.37
CA ILE A 64 0.30 10.58 -4.53
C ILE A 64 0.49 9.32 -5.38
N MET A 65 -0.28 8.26 -5.08
CA MET A 65 -0.28 7.03 -5.85
C MET A 65 -0.65 7.27 -7.31
N ALA A 66 -1.69 8.07 -7.59
CA ALA A 66 -2.05 8.43 -8.96
C ALA A 66 -0.92 9.17 -9.68
N ALA A 67 -0.25 10.12 -9.00
CA ALA A 67 0.87 10.86 -9.54
C ALA A 67 2.07 9.98 -9.88
N ASP A 68 2.38 8.99 -9.03
CA ASP A 68 3.47 8.05 -9.27
C ASP A 68 3.16 7.03 -10.35
N MET A 69 1.90 6.61 -10.48
CA MET A 69 1.44 5.81 -11.62
C MET A 69 1.62 6.58 -12.93
N ASP A 70 1.16 7.83 -12.98
CA ASP A 70 1.33 8.71 -14.15
C ASP A 70 2.83 8.94 -14.45
N ARG A 71 3.68 9.02 -13.43
CA ARG A 71 5.14 9.21 -13.59
C ARG A 71 5.77 7.98 -14.21
N ALA A 72 5.40 6.80 -13.72
CA ALA A 72 5.91 5.53 -14.22
C ALA A 72 5.51 5.27 -15.67
N GLU A 73 4.24 5.47 -16.02
CA GLU A 73 3.73 5.36 -17.40
C GLU A 73 4.60 6.17 -18.38
N ARG A 74 5.01 7.38 -17.99
CA ARG A 74 5.84 8.25 -18.81
C ARG A 74 7.30 7.83 -18.93
N CYS A 75 7.87 7.29 -17.86
CA CYS A 75 9.24 6.78 -17.88
C CYS A 75 9.37 5.45 -18.65
N GLY A 76 8.26 4.92 -19.19
CA GLY A 76 8.23 3.60 -19.83
C GLY A 76 8.50 2.46 -18.84
N GLN A 77 8.49 2.76 -17.54
CA GLN A 77 8.64 1.79 -16.48
C GLN A 77 7.24 1.40 -16.00
N ARG A 78 6.97 0.10 -15.86
CA ARG A 78 5.82 -0.32 -15.05
C ARG A 78 6.03 0.22 -13.65
N SER A 79 5.03 0.91 -13.08
CA SER A 79 5.21 1.53 -11.77
C SER A 79 5.65 0.47 -10.77
N LEU A 80 6.61 0.79 -9.90
CA LEU A 80 6.97 -0.11 -8.79
C LEU A 80 5.72 -0.46 -7.97
N TRP A 81 4.70 0.40 -8.03
CA TRP A 81 3.40 0.17 -7.46
C TRP A 81 2.60 -0.98 -8.08
N GLU A 82 2.74 -1.29 -9.37
CA GLU A 82 2.17 -2.52 -9.94
C GLU A 82 2.81 -3.77 -9.33
N VAL A 83 4.12 -3.72 -9.07
CA VAL A 83 4.86 -4.83 -8.44
C VAL A 83 4.46 -4.97 -6.97
N PHE A 84 4.42 -3.84 -6.24
CA PHE A 84 4.06 -3.81 -4.82
C PHE A 84 2.59 -4.16 -4.57
N SER A 85 1.64 -3.60 -5.33
CA SER A 85 0.21 -3.90 -5.18
C SER A 85 -0.11 -5.37 -5.45
N ARG A 86 0.51 -5.99 -6.46
CA ARG A 86 0.38 -7.44 -6.70
C ARG A 86 0.88 -8.27 -5.53
N ARG A 87 1.98 -7.85 -4.88
CA ARG A 87 2.52 -8.54 -3.71
C ARG A 87 1.65 -8.36 -2.47
N MET A 88 1.05 -7.19 -2.27
CA MET A 88 0.11 -6.95 -1.16
C MET A 88 -1.23 -7.65 -1.37
N ALA A 89 -1.75 -7.71 -2.60
CA ALA A 89 -2.95 -8.46 -2.93
C ALA A 89 -2.78 -9.98 -2.66
N GLN A 90 -1.57 -10.51 -2.84
CA GLN A 90 -1.24 -11.90 -2.51
C GLN A 90 -1.05 -12.15 -1.00
N ALA A 91 -0.77 -11.11 -0.21
CA ALA A 91 -0.67 -11.20 1.25
C ALA A 91 -2.02 -11.00 1.96
N ALA A 92 -3.03 -10.45 1.28
CA ALA A 92 -4.42 -10.39 1.73
C ALA A 92 -5.19 -11.69 1.44
N ALA A 93 -4.51 -12.84 1.47
CA ALA A 93 -5.19 -14.12 1.57
C ALA A 93 -6.09 -14.08 2.83
N PRO A 94 -7.33 -14.56 2.78
CA PRO A 94 -8.27 -14.57 3.91
C PRO A 94 -7.84 -15.58 4.99
N ALA A 95 -6.65 -15.40 5.57
CA ALA A 95 -6.12 -16.24 6.64
C ALA A 95 -6.49 -15.72 8.03
N THR A 96 -7.01 -14.49 8.16
CA THR A 96 -7.34 -13.90 9.47
C THR A 96 -8.72 -14.29 10.02
N LEU A 97 -9.63 -14.83 9.20
CA LEU A 97 -10.94 -15.30 9.70
C LEU A 97 -10.90 -16.69 10.34
N ALA A 98 -9.89 -17.52 10.06
CA ALA A 98 -9.76 -18.84 10.67
C ALA A 98 -9.08 -18.83 12.05
N VAL A 99 -8.32 -17.79 12.39
CA VAL A 99 -7.60 -17.71 13.68
C VAL A 99 -8.49 -17.20 14.82
N LEU A 100 -9.55 -16.43 14.53
CA LEU A 100 -10.45 -15.88 15.56
C LEU A 100 -11.44 -16.90 16.14
N VAL A 101 -11.69 -18.03 15.46
CA VAL A 101 -12.62 -19.05 15.96
C VAL A 101 -11.92 -20.08 16.86
N ALA A 102 -10.60 -20.25 16.72
CA ALA A 102 -9.82 -21.22 17.50
C ALA A 102 -9.43 -20.73 18.91
N SER A 103 -9.63 -19.45 19.24
CA SER A 103 -9.28 -18.89 20.57
C SER A 103 -10.39 -19.05 21.62
N VAL A 104 -11.64 -19.36 21.23
CA VAL A 104 -12.78 -19.38 22.17
C VAL A 104 -12.99 -20.75 22.84
N THR A 105 -12.45 -21.85 22.32
CA THR A 105 -12.69 -23.20 22.87
C THR A 105 -11.64 -23.69 23.88
N ASN A 106 -10.56 -22.94 24.12
CA ASN A 106 -9.46 -23.36 25.01
C ASN A 106 -9.60 -22.88 26.47
N PHE A 107 -10.79 -22.45 26.92
CA PHE A 107 -10.99 -21.96 28.29
C PHE A 107 -11.54 -23.00 29.28
N VAL A 108 -11.73 -24.27 28.90
CA VAL A 108 -12.20 -25.31 29.86
C VAL A 108 -11.44 -26.64 29.68
N THR A 109 -10.61 -26.92 30.69
CA THR A 109 -9.96 -28.20 31.11
C THR A 109 -8.63 -28.61 30.45
N PRO A 110 -7.50 -28.59 31.19
CA PRO A 110 -6.35 -29.42 30.88
C PRO A 110 -6.63 -30.84 31.41
N SER A 111 -6.85 -31.81 30.52
CA SER A 111 -6.67 -33.23 30.87
C SER A 111 -5.29 -33.66 30.39
N ALA A 112 -4.48 -34.16 31.32
CA ALA A 112 -3.18 -34.74 31.05
C ALA A 112 -3.28 -35.92 30.08
N ALA A 113 -2.15 -36.22 29.41
CA ALA A 113 -1.93 -37.25 28.37
C ALA A 113 -2.30 -36.74 26.96
N GLN A 114 -1.40 -36.56 26.00
CA GLN A 114 -0.23 -37.33 25.63
C GLN A 114 0.77 -36.40 24.91
N ALA A 115 1.94 -36.15 25.50
CA ALA A 115 3.10 -35.69 24.73
C ALA A 115 3.80 -36.94 24.17
N SER A 116 3.30 -37.49 23.06
CA SER A 116 4.09 -38.42 22.26
C SER A 116 4.94 -37.59 21.30
N THR A 117 6.16 -37.23 21.71
CA THR A 117 7.19 -36.70 20.81
C THR A 117 7.56 -37.77 19.79
N GLY A 118 6.82 -37.82 18.70
CA GLY A 118 7.26 -38.42 17.45
C GLY A 118 8.28 -37.48 16.79
N ALA A 119 9.51 -37.48 17.31
CA ALA A 119 10.65 -36.86 16.65
C ALA A 119 11.52 -37.97 16.07
N ASP A 120 11.01 -38.61 15.02
CA ASP A 120 11.83 -39.46 14.16
C ASP A 120 12.66 -38.57 13.23
N SER A 121 13.95 -38.90 13.18
CA SER A 121 14.94 -38.48 12.19
C SER A 121 15.40 -37.01 12.22
N VAL A 122 16.61 -36.80 12.74
CA VAL A 122 17.81 -36.39 11.99
C VAL A 122 18.79 -35.75 12.99
N ALA A 123 19.70 -36.56 13.53
CA ALA A 123 21.01 -36.10 13.98
C ALA A 123 21.98 -37.28 13.97
N LYS A 124 22.32 -37.69 12.75
CA LYS A 124 23.47 -38.52 12.47
C LYS A 124 24.73 -37.73 12.89
N SER A 125 25.58 -38.37 13.69
CA SER A 125 27.05 -38.24 13.73
C SER A 125 27.68 -37.80 15.07
N MET A 126 28.34 -38.79 15.67
CA MET A 126 29.76 -38.79 16.06
C MET A 126 30.21 -38.35 17.48
N CYS A 127 30.92 -39.33 18.08
CA CYS A 127 32.03 -39.23 19.06
C CYS A 127 31.61 -39.05 20.54
N TYR A 128 32.13 -39.78 21.54
CA TYR A 128 33.25 -40.73 21.62
C TYR A 128 33.09 -41.62 22.87
N VAL A 129 33.65 -42.82 22.81
CA VAL A 129 33.78 -43.84 23.87
C VAL A 129 34.48 -43.31 25.12
N LYS A 130 34.00 -43.68 26.31
CA LYS A 130 34.90 -43.98 27.44
C LYS A 130 34.30 -44.96 28.44
N SER A 131 34.74 -46.21 28.33
CA SER A 131 34.69 -47.23 29.38
C SER A 131 35.63 -46.86 30.52
N ARG A 132 35.21 -47.04 31.78
CA ARG A 132 36.06 -47.60 32.85
C ARG A 132 35.21 -48.22 33.97
N LYS A 133 35.44 -49.54 34.11
CA LYS A 133 35.47 -50.44 35.28
C LYS A 133 34.28 -50.44 36.25
#